data_AF-A0A7J5E5Y8-F1
#
_entry.id   AF-A0A7J5E5Y8-F1
#
_cell.length_a   1.000
_cell.length_b   1.000
_cell.length_c   1.000
_cell.angle_alpha   90.00
_cell.angle_beta   90.00
_cell.angle_gamma   90.00
#
_symmetry.space_group_name_H-M   'P 1'
#
loop_
_entity.id
_entity.type
_entity.pdbx_description
1 polymer ?
#
loop_
_entity_poly.entity_id
_entity_poly.type
_entity_poly.pdbx_seq_one_letter_code
_entity_poly.pdbx_strand_id
1 'polypeptide(L)'
;IMLALKTILAKNDKLPLLIFDEIDVGVSGRIGQKVGIALKELSKYHQIIAITHLPQIAGLADNHYSVEKQKANERVTSFIKKLSEEEKIKEVAKLISGDEITEASLKGAQELMGKK
;
A
#
# COMPACT_ATOMS: atom_id res chain seq x y z
N ILE A 1 -16.76 1.66 -7.96
CA ILE A 1 -18.11 1.81 -7.35
C ILE A 1 -18.13 1.30 -5.91
N MET A 2 -17.71 0.06 -5.64
CA MET A 2 -17.72 -0.53 -4.29
C MET A 2 -16.98 0.30 -3.23
N LEU A 3 -15.75 0.76 -3.51
CA LEU A 3 -14.96 1.56 -2.57
C LEU A 3 -15.70 2.85 -2.16
N ALA A 4 -16.24 3.59 -3.12
CA ALA A 4 -16.99 4.81 -2.87
C ALA A 4 -18.23 4.57 -1.98
N LEU A 5 -18.97 3.48 -2.25
CA LEU A 5 -20.12 3.09 -1.42
C LEU A 5 -19.70 2.72 0.00
N LYS A 6 -18.61 1.95 0.17
CA LYS A 6 -18.07 1.61 1.50
C LYS A 6 -17.59 2.84 2.25
N THR A 7 -16.94 3.79 1.60
CA THR A 7 -16.55 5.06 2.21
C THR A 7 -17.74 5.86 2.71
N ILE A 8 -18.85 5.93 1.95
CA ILE A 8 -20.06 6.64 2.37
C ILE A 8 -20.77 5.92 3.52
N LEU A 9 -20.83 4.59 3.48
CA LEU A 9 -21.53 3.79 4.49
C LEU A 9 -20.69 3.50 5.74
N ALA A 10 -19.40 3.87 5.76
CA ALA A 10 -18.44 3.48 6.77
C ALA A 10 -18.83 3.84 8.21
N LYS A 11 -19.55 4.96 8.43
CA LYS A 11 -19.96 5.33 9.79
C LYS A 11 -21.04 4.45 10.40
N ASN A 12 -21.85 3.80 9.56
CA ASN A 12 -23.00 3.00 10.00
C ASN A 12 -22.81 1.50 9.78
N ASP A 13 -21.79 1.10 9.02
CA ASP A 13 -21.45 -0.30 8.79
C ASP A 13 -20.71 -0.86 10.02
N LYS A 14 -21.16 -2.02 10.53
CA LYS A 14 -20.58 -2.65 11.74
C LYS A 14 -19.43 -3.59 11.43
N LEU A 15 -18.89 -3.56 10.22
CA LEU A 15 -17.82 -4.45 9.80
C LEU A 15 -16.48 -3.94 10.32
N PRO A 16 -15.77 -4.67 11.19
CA PRO A 16 -14.51 -4.17 11.75
C PRO A 16 -13.33 -4.25 10.76
N LEU A 17 -13.41 -5.12 9.74
CA LEU A 17 -12.31 -5.44 8.83
C LEU A 17 -12.78 -5.46 7.37
N LEU A 18 -12.00 -4.83 6.49
CA LEU A 18 -12.16 -4.86 5.05
C LEU A 18 -10.84 -5.32 4.41
N ILE A 19 -10.94 -6.28 3.49
CA ILE A 19 -9.80 -6.80 2.72
C ILE A 19 -10.04 -6.45 1.25
N PHE A 20 -9.07 -5.78 0.64
CA PHE A 20 -9.06 -5.46 -0.78
C PHE A 20 -7.84 -6.13 -1.42
N ASP A 21 -8.11 -7.03 -2.37
CA ASP A 21 -7.09 -7.58 -3.25
C ASP A 21 -7.16 -6.88 -4.60
N GLU A 22 -6.01 -6.54 -5.17
CA GLU A 22 -5.86 -5.79 -6.42
C GLU A 22 -6.75 -4.53 -6.52
N ILE A 23 -6.82 -3.73 -5.44
CA ILE A 23 -7.59 -2.47 -5.44
C ILE A 23 -7.09 -1.45 -6.49
N ASP A 24 -5.92 -1.73 -7.05
CA ASP A 24 -5.23 -0.97 -8.09
C ASP A 24 -5.49 -1.44 -9.53
N VAL A 25 -6.36 -2.44 -9.76
CA VAL A 25 -6.71 -2.84 -11.14
C VAL A 25 -7.30 -1.68 -11.94
N GLY A 26 -6.68 -1.39 -13.08
CA GLY A 26 -7.16 -0.37 -14.01
C GLY A 26 -6.97 1.08 -13.53
N VAL A 27 -6.16 1.31 -12.49
CA VAL A 27 -5.84 2.65 -12.00
C VAL A 27 -4.33 2.90 -12.00
N SER A 28 -3.94 4.15 -12.21
CA SER A 28 -2.54 4.58 -12.17
C SER A 28 -2.41 6.07 -11.84
N GLY A 29 -1.17 6.50 -11.54
CA GLY A 29 -0.84 7.90 -11.31
C GLY A 29 -1.77 8.61 -10.33
N ARG A 30 -2.39 9.72 -10.78
CA ARG A 30 -3.29 10.54 -9.94
C ARG A 30 -4.52 9.77 -9.47
N ILE A 31 -5.02 8.81 -10.25
CA ILE A 31 -6.20 8.01 -9.84
C ILE A 31 -5.81 7.07 -8.70
N GLY A 32 -4.66 6.41 -8.80
CA GLY A 32 -4.10 5.59 -7.71
C GLY A 32 -3.95 6.38 -6.41
N GLN A 33 -3.49 7.63 -6.49
CA GLN A 33 -3.43 8.53 -5.33
C GLN A 33 -4.81 8.78 -4.69
N LYS A 34 -5.84 9.01 -5.51
CA LYS A 34 -7.21 9.24 -5.00
C LYS A 34 -7.78 7.99 -4.33
N VAL A 35 -7.48 6.80 -4.87
CA VAL A 35 -7.84 5.53 -4.24
C VAL A 35 -7.14 5.38 -2.89
N GLY A 36 -5.84 5.63 -2.82
CA GLY A 36 -5.08 5.58 -1.56
C GLY A 36 -5.61 6.54 -0.50
N ILE A 37 -5.97 7.77 -0.88
CA ILE A 37 -6.63 8.74 0.02
C ILE A 37 -7.98 8.21 0.50
N ALA A 38 -8.81 7.64 -0.39
CA ALA A 38 -10.10 7.08 0.00
C ALA A 38 -9.96 5.90 0.98
N LEU A 39 -8.97 5.03 0.78
CA LEU A 39 -8.64 3.96 1.72
C LEU A 39 -8.16 4.54 3.07
N LYS A 40 -7.34 5.58 3.06
CA LYS A 40 -6.88 6.26 4.29
C LYS A 40 -8.03 6.89 5.09
N GLU A 41 -9.01 7.46 4.41
CA GLU A 41 -10.20 8.00 5.08
C GLU A 41 -11.08 6.89 5.64
N LEU A 42 -11.23 5.79 4.91
CA LEU A 42 -11.98 4.61 5.36
C LEU A 42 -11.31 3.92 6.55
N SER A 43 -9.97 3.94 6.63
CA SER A 43 -9.22 3.30 7.72
C SER A 43 -9.43 3.93 9.09
N LYS A 44 -9.98 5.16 9.13
CA LYS A 44 -10.39 5.82 10.38
C LYS A 44 -11.57 5.12 11.07
N TYR A 45 -12.32 4.32 10.32
CA TYR A 45 -13.52 3.64 10.81
C TYR A 45 -13.39 2.12 10.78
N HIS A 46 -12.54 1.57 9.90
CA HIS A 46 -12.38 0.13 9.69
C HIS A 46 -10.90 -0.24 9.69
N GLN A 47 -10.56 -1.45 10.12
CA GLN A 47 -9.27 -2.03 9.75
C GLN A 47 -9.29 -2.36 8.26
N ILE A 48 -8.27 -1.91 7.52
CA ILE A 48 -8.13 -2.20 6.09
C ILE A 48 -6.85 -3.00 5.85
N ILE A 49 -7.00 -4.09 5.11
CA ILE A 49 -5.88 -4.81 4.50
C ILE A 49 -6.00 -4.60 2.98
N ALA A 50 -5.01 -3.96 2.38
CA ALA A 50 -4.96 -3.75 0.93
C ALA A 50 -3.71 -4.42 0.37
N ILE A 51 -3.89 -5.23 -0.68
CA ILE A 51 -2.80 -5.81 -1.47
C ILE A 51 -2.67 -4.95 -2.73
N THR A 52 -1.48 -4.39 -2.96
CA THR A 52 -1.24 -3.42 -4.03
C THR A 52 0.23 -3.43 -4.46
N HIS A 53 0.47 -3.07 -5.71
CA HIS A 53 1.79 -2.79 -6.27
C HIS A 53 1.99 -1.29 -6.54
N LEU A 54 0.98 -0.44 -6.30
CA LEU A 54 1.07 0.99 -6.56
C LEU A 54 1.75 1.73 -5.41
N PRO A 55 2.86 2.47 -5.64
CA PRO A 55 3.51 3.25 -4.61
C PRO A 55 2.59 4.31 -4.00
N GLN A 56 1.64 4.86 -4.78
CA GLN A 56 0.66 5.85 -4.34
C GLN A 56 -0.26 5.34 -3.22
N ILE A 57 -0.58 4.03 -3.23
CA ILE A 57 -1.43 3.42 -2.22
C ILE A 57 -0.57 2.94 -1.05
N ALA A 58 0.52 2.21 -1.35
CA ALA A 58 1.43 1.68 -0.35
C ALA A 58 2.04 2.78 0.56
N GLY A 59 2.38 3.93 -0.03
CA GLY A 59 2.96 5.07 0.70
C GLY A 59 2.03 5.74 1.70
N LEU A 60 0.71 5.52 1.61
CA LEU A 60 -0.28 6.10 2.53
C LEU A 60 -0.65 5.15 3.70
N ALA A 61 -0.13 3.93 3.71
CA ALA A 61 -0.46 2.90 4.69
C ALA A 61 0.11 3.23 6.08
N ASP A 62 -0.71 3.04 7.13
CA ASP A 62 -0.25 3.13 8.52
C ASP A 62 0.79 2.05 8.86
N ASN A 63 0.52 0.83 8.40
CA ASN A 63 1.43 -0.31 8.51
C ASN A 63 1.67 -0.87 7.11
N HIS A 64 2.93 -1.11 6.77
CA HIS A 64 3.33 -1.65 5.48
C HIS A 64 4.05 -2.97 5.71
N TYR A 65 3.67 -3.98 4.97
CA TYR A 65 4.29 -5.30 5.00
C TYR A 65 4.83 -5.62 3.62
N SER A 66 6.07 -6.09 3.52
CA SER A 66 6.57 -6.70 2.29
C SER A 66 6.24 -8.19 2.28
N VAL A 67 5.93 -8.71 1.11
CA VAL A 67 5.71 -10.14 0.88
C VAL A 67 6.75 -10.60 -0.13
N GLU A 68 7.59 -11.54 0.29
CA GLU A 68 8.72 -12.01 -0.49
C GLU A 68 8.72 -13.53 -0.57
N LYS A 69 9.23 -14.07 -1.68
CA LYS A 69 9.45 -15.50 -1.83
C LYS A 69 10.85 -15.84 -1.31
N GLN A 70 10.92 -16.72 -0.31
CA GLN A 70 12.18 -17.27 0.18
C GLN A 70 12.32 -18.72 -0.26
N LYS A 71 13.49 -19.09 -0.77
CA LYS A 71 13.82 -20.47 -1.11
C LYS A 71 14.53 -21.12 0.07
N ALA A 72 13.89 -22.12 0.67
CA ALA A 72 14.48 -22.96 1.70
C ALA A 72 14.58 -24.39 1.14
N ASN A 73 15.81 -24.87 0.95
CA ASN A 73 16.11 -26.14 0.26
C ASN A 73 15.49 -26.17 -1.15
N GLU A 74 14.67 -27.17 -1.44
CA GLU A 74 13.94 -27.32 -2.72
C GLU A 74 12.53 -26.70 -2.71
N ARG A 75 12.14 -26.00 -1.64
CA ARG A 75 10.80 -25.42 -1.51
C ARG A 75 10.85 -23.89 -1.51
N VAL A 76 9.94 -23.27 -2.25
CA VAL A 76 9.68 -21.83 -2.20
C VAL A 76 8.53 -21.59 -1.22
N THR A 77 8.75 -20.72 -0.25
CA THR A 77 7.74 -20.30 0.74
C THR A 77 7.59 -18.78 0.71
N SER A 78 6.36 -18.30 0.88
CA SER A 78 6.10 -16.87 1.05
C SER A 78 6.40 -16.45 2.48
N PHE A 79 7.13 -15.35 2.62
CA PHE A 79 7.44 -14.72 3.89
C PHE A 79 6.86 -13.31 3.91
N ILE A 80 6.30 -12.91 5.05
CA ILE A 80 5.75 -11.57 5.27
C ILE A 80 6.51 -10.87 6.38
N LYS A 81 6.93 -9.62 6.14
CA LYS A 81 7.68 -8.82 7.10
C LYS A 81 7.02 -7.46 7.28
N LYS A 82 6.82 -7.03 8.53
CA LYS A 82 6.45 -5.63 8.83
C LYS A 82 7.66 -4.73 8.60
N LEU A 83 7.49 -3.68 7.82
CA LEU A 83 8.55 -2.74 7.50
C LEU A 83 8.66 -1.62 8.54
N SER A 84 9.90 -1.27 8.90
CA SER A 84 10.22 -0.03 9.62
C SER A 84 9.96 1.20 8.75
N GLU A 85 10.02 2.40 9.33
CA GLU A 85 9.81 3.64 8.55
C GLU A 85 10.86 3.86 7.45
N GLU A 86 12.11 3.45 7.67
CA GLU A 86 13.17 3.51 6.66
C GLU A 86 12.97 2.44 5.58
N GLU A 87 12.60 1.23 5.98
CA GLU A 87 12.31 0.13 5.06
C GLU A 87 11.09 0.45 4.19
N LYS A 88 10.07 1.12 4.75
CA LYS A 88 8.92 1.63 3.99
C LYS A 88 9.34 2.57 2.87
N ILE A 89 10.23 3.54 3.16
CA ILE A 89 10.70 4.49 2.13
C ILE A 89 11.43 3.73 1.02
N LYS A 90 12.29 2.77 1.38
CA LYS A 90 13.02 1.95 0.40
C LYS A 90 12.06 1.09 -0.44
N GLU A 91 11.05 0.49 0.17
CA GLU A 91 10.08 -0.33 -0.55
C GLU A 91 9.23 0.51 -1.51
N VAL A 92 8.77 1.69 -1.07
CA VAL A 92 8.05 2.62 -1.96
C VAL A 92 8.96 3.10 -3.10
N ALA A 93 10.24 3.37 -2.84
CA ALA A 93 11.20 3.71 -3.89
C ALA A 93 11.38 2.56 -4.89
N LYS A 94 11.45 1.32 -4.41
CA LYS A 94 11.50 0.11 -5.23
C LYS A 94 10.23 -0.04 -6.10
N LEU A 95 9.05 0.25 -5.55
CA LEU A 95 7.80 0.27 -6.32
C LEU A 95 7.78 1.37 -7.39
N ILE A 96 8.57 2.44 -7.25
CA ILE A 96 8.69 3.53 -8.22
C ILE A 96 9.69 3.17 -9.34
N SER A 97 10.89 2.70 -9.00
CA SER A 97 12.00 2.53 -9.95
C SER A 97 12.31 1.08 -10.34
N GLY A 98 11.60 0.10 -9.77
CA GLY A 98 11.92 -1.31 -9.89
C GLY A 98 13.05 -1.73 -8.95
N ASP A 99 13.85 -2.74 -9.33
CA ASP A 99 14.85 -3.35 -8.45
C ASP A 99 16.04 -2.43 -8.15
N GLU A 100 16.34 -1.46 -9.01
CA GLU A 100 17.40 -0.48 -8.78
C GLU A 100 16.86 0.78 -8.09
N ILE A 101 17.21 0.93 -6.80
CA ILE A 101 16.88 2.13 -6.02
C ILE A 101 17.95 3.19 -6.28
N THR A 102 17.51 4.36 -6.75
CA THR A 102 18.34 5.55 -6.95
C THR A 102 18.04 6.63 -5.91
N GLU A 103 18.93 7.62 -5.73
CA GLU A 103 18.65 8.78 -4.89
C GLU A 103 17.38 9.53 -5.32
N ALA A 104 17.14 9.63 -6.63
CA ALA A 104 15.93 10.23 -7.18
C ALA A 104 14.67 9.44 -6.78
N SER A 105 14.72 8.10 -6.82
CA SER A 105 13.60 7.25 -6.40
C SER A 105 13.31 7.35 -4.90
N LEU A 106 14.36 7.45 -4.05
CA LEU A 106 14.21 7.65 -2.61
C LEU A 106 13.56 8.99 -2.29
N LYS A 107 14.02 10.06 -2.96
CA LYS A 107 13.43 11.39 -2.82
C LYS A 107 11.97 11.39 -3.27
N GLY A 108 11.67 10.77 -4.41
CA GLY A 108 10.29 10.63 -4.91
C GLY A 108 9.39 9.85 -3.95
N ALA A 109 9.91 8.79 -3.32
CA ALA A 109 9.18 8.02 -2.31
C ALA A 109 8.89 8.86 -1.06
N GLN A 110 9.87 9.62 -0.56
CA GLN A 110 9.68 10.52 0.58
C GLN A 110 8.61 11.58 0.30
N GLU A 111 8.68 12.22 -0.87
CA GLU A 111 7.68 13.20 -1.30
C GLU A 111 6.27 12.60 -1.39
N LEU A 112 6.14 11.40 -1.97
CA LEU A 112 4.88 10.67 -2.07
C LEU A 112 4.30 10.34 -0.69
N MET A 113 5.16 9.95 0.26
CA MET A 113 4.79 9.65 1.65
C MET A 113 4.56 10.90 2.51
N GLY A 114 4.77 12.11 1.98
CA GLY A 114 4.63 13.36 2.73
C GLY A 114 5.72 13.58 3.78
N LYS A 115 6.87 12.92 3.63
CA LYS A 115 8.05 13.09 4.48
C LYS A 115 9.01 14.09 3.81
N LYS A 116 9.28 15.21 4.46
CA LYS A 116 10.28 16.20 4.03
C LYS A 116 11.47 16.17 4.97
#